data_AF-A0A821DN90-F1
#
_entry.id   AF-A0A821DN90-F1
#
_cell.length_a   1.000
_cell.length_b   1.000
_cell.length_c   1.000
_cell.angle_alpha   90.00
_cell.angle_beta   90.00
_cell.angle_gamma   90.00
#
_symmetry.space_group_name_H-M   'P 1'
#
loop_
_entity.id
_entity.type
_entity.pdbx_description
1 polymer ?
#
loop_
_entity_poly.entity_id
_entity_poly.type
_entity_poly.pdbx_seq_one_letter_code
_entity_poly.pdbx_strand_id
1 'polypeptide(L)'
;MTTSIERDKINHQLILEIFDRLLKFGTEPDRRLFCQRLQTIWHEQGIFCQSYPTITNQILDLYKLHHLVQEKQGYLEITTNRGWKEISNILGFGDSGSAAYSVKRNYVRLGLLAYECQYDRAGLDPRSVIELSEMPHTVKKRKRGNNASTTTTRAIVKTNKQQLQMLSMQHEHDNIKNH
;
A
#
# COMPACT_ATOMS: atom_id res chain seq x y z
N MET A 1 -34.03 -16.47 2.03
CA MET A 1 -33.48 -15.09 2.02
C MET A 1 -32.63 -14.94 3.26
N THR A 2 -31.31 -14.81 3.11
CA THR A 2 -30.34 -14.71 4.22
C THR A 2 -30.49 -13.36 4.93
N THR A 3 -30.55 -13.34 6.25
CA THR A 3 -30.74 -12.10 7.03
C THR A 3 -29.48 -11.20 6.99
N SER A 4 -29.59 -9.90 7.26
CA SER A 4 -28.41 -9.00 7.23
C SER A 4 -27.31 -9.45 8.20
N ILE A 5 -27.71 -9.85 9.42
CA ILE A 5 -26.79 -10.34 10.46
C ILE A 5 -26.05 -11.60 10.01
N GLU A 6 -26.73 -12.48 9.28
CA GLU A 6 -26.16 -13.73 8.79
C GLU A 6 -25.17 -13.48 7.64
N ARG A 7 -25.45 -12.49 6.77
CA ARG A 7 -24.48 -12.05 5.76
C ARG A 7 -23.21 -11.48 6.37
N ASP A 8 -23.32 -10.68 7.44
CA ASP A 8 -22.16 -10.09 8.11
C ASP A 8 -21.28 -11.17 8.76
N LYS A 9 -21.90 -12.19 9.37
CA LYS A 9 -21.18 -13.36 9.92
C LYS A 9 -20.45 -14.15 8.83
N ILE A 10 -21.10 -14.40 7.69
CA ILE A 10 -20.49 -15.10 6.56
C ILE A 10 -19.30 -14.29 6.02
N ASN A 11 -19.46 -12.98 5.87
CA ASN A 11 -18.39 -12.09 5.41
C ASN A 11 -17.20 -12.12 6.37
N HIS A 12 -17.44 -12.07 7.68
CA HIS A 12 -16.38 -12.13 8.70
C HIS A 12 -15.61 -13.45 8.64
N GLN A 13 -16.31 -14.58 8.56
CA GLN A 13 -15.70 -15.90 8.47
C GLN A 13 -14.84 -16.04 7.22
N LEU A 14 -15.33 -15.56 6.07
CA LEU A 14 -14.60 -15.62 4.82
C LEU A 14 -13.32 -14.75 4.83
N ILE A 15 -13.38 -13.58 5.47
CA ILE A 15 -12.19 -12.74 5.68
C ILE A 15 -11.15 -13.50 6.51
N LEU A 16 -11.55 -14.14 7.61
CA LEU A 16 -10.63 -14.92 8.45
C LEU A 16 -9.94 -16.04 7.65
N GLU A 17 -10.69 -16.78 6.83
CA GLU A 17 -10.16 -17.84 5.98
C GLU A 17 -9.15 -17.32 4.94
N ILE A 18 -9.45 -16.16 4.33
CA ILE A 18 -8.54 -15.52 3.38
C ILE A 18 -7.21 -15.17 4.05
N PHE A 19 -7.25 -14.57 5.24
CA PHE A 19 -6.04 -14.20 5.96
C PHE A 19 -5.26 -15.41 6.49
N ASP A 20 -5.91 -16.47 6.93
CA ASP A 20 -5.23 -17.72 7.33
C ASP A 20 -4.40 -18.31 6.18
N ARG A 21 -4.89 -18.24 4.95
CA ARG A 21 -4.12 -18.69 3.78
C ARG A 21 -3.04 -17.69 3.36
N LEU A 22 -3.29 -16.38 3.41
CA LEU A 22 -2.28 -15.36 3.10
C LEU A 22 -1.05 -15.48 4.02
N LEU A 23 -1.26 -15.87 5.28
CA LEU A 23 -0.17 -16.19 6.22
C LEU A 23 0.71 -17.36 5.75
N LYS A 24 0.18 -18.28 4.95
CA LYS A 24 0.88 -19.48 4.46
C LYS A 24 1.64 -19.26 3.14
N PHE A 25 1.57 -18.06 2.54
CA PHE A 25 2.25 -17.76 1.26
C PHE A 25 3.75 -17.49 1.39
N GLY A 26 4.25 -17.32 2.61
CA GLY A 26 5.66 -17.11 2.87
C GLY A 26 6.00 -17.24 4.35
N THR A 27 7.28 -17.09 4.67
CA THR A 27 7.86 -17.29 6.01
C THR A 27 8.46 -16.01 6.59
N GLU A 28 8.19 -14.87 5.98
CA GLU A 28 8.71 -13.57 6.39
C GLU A 28 8.21 -13.24 7.82
N PRO A 29 9.09 -12.78 8.73
CA PRO A 29 8.74 -12.62 10.14
C PRO A 29 7.60 -11.61 10.36
N ASP A 30 7.54 -10.56 9.53
CA ASP A 30 6.55 -9.49 9.65
C ASP A 30 5.21 -9.80 8.97
N ARG A 31 5.12 -10.92 8.22
CA ARG A 31 3.91 -11.31 7.49
C ARG A 31 2.69 -11.43 8.41
N ARG A 32 2.89 -11.98 9.61
CA ARG A 32 1.82 -12.14 10.59
C ARG A 32 1.25 -10.79 11.02
N LEU A 33 2.12 -9.86 11.38
CA LEU A 33 1.72 -8.52 11.82
C LEU A 33 1.06 -7.74 10.68
N PHE A 34 1.61 -7.82 9.47
CA PHE A 34 1.03 -7.24 8.26
C PHE A 34 -0.40 -7.75 8.02
N CYS A 35 -0.60 -9.07 8.04
CA CYS A 35 -1.90 -9.69 7.85
C CYS A 35 -2.91 -9.25 8.92
N GLN A 36 -2.52 -9.22 10.20
CA GLN A 36 -3.39 -8.76 11.29
C GLN A 36 -3.84 -7.30 11.09
N ARG A 37 -2.90 -6.40 10.78
CA ARG A 37 -3.19 -4.99 10.54
C ARG A 37 -4.06 -4.77 9.30
N LEU A 38 -3.78 -5.47 8.21
CA LEU A 38 -4.57 -5.39 6.98
C LEU A 38 -5.98 -5.95 7.18
N GLN A 39 -6.13 -6.99 8.00
CA GLN A 39 -7.44 -7.53 8.38
C GLN A 39 -8.27 -6.50 9.15
N THR A 40 -7.67 -5.76 10.08
CA THR A 40 -8.33 -4.64 10.76
C THR A 40 -8.81 -3.59 9.77
N ILE A 41 -7.98 -3.20 8.80
CA ILE A 41 -8.37 -2.24 7.74
C ILE A 41 -9.55 -2.78 6.94
N TRP A 42 -9.54 -4.07 6.57
CA TRP A 42 -10.65 -4.65 5.82
C TRP A 42 -11.95 -4.62 6.61
N HIS A 43 -11.89 -4.90 7.90
CA HIS A 43 -13.04 -4.83 8.79
C HIS A 43 -13.57 -3.39 8.90
N GLU A 44 -12.70 -2.41 9.17
CA GLU A 44 -13.09 -0.99 9.33
C GLU A 44 -13.64 -0.38 8.04
N GLN A 45 -13.08 -0.74 6.87
CA GLN A 45 -13.51 -0.22 5.58
C GLN A 45 -14.65 -1.03 4.95
N GLY A 46 -15.12 -2.10 5.60
CA GLY A 46 -16.14 -2.99 5.04
C GLY A 46 -15.69 -3.69 3.75
N ILE A 47 -14.38 -3.96 3.60
CA ILE A 47 -13.85 -4.71 2.47
C ILE A 47 -14.19 -6.18 2.69
N PHE A 48 -15.05 -6.72 1.84
CA PHE A 48 -15.32 -8.15 1.76
C PHE A 48 -14.85 -8.69 0.41
N CYS A 49 -14.31 -9.91 0.42
CA CYS A 49 -13.92 -10.63 -0.79
C CYS A 49 -14.57 -12.01 -0.75
N GLN A 50 -15.34 -12.35 -1.79
CA GLN A 50 -15.97 -13.67 -1.92
C GLN A 50 -14.96 -14.78 -2.22
N SER A 51 -13.76 -14.42 -2.66
CA SER A 51 -12.68 -15.33 -3.01
C SER A 51 -11.34 -14.61 -2.93
N TYR A 52 -10.26 -15.39 -2.99
CA TYR A 52 -8.91 -14.85 -3.06
C TYR A 52 -8.76 -13.89 -4.25
N PRO A 53 -8.09 -12.75 -4.07
CA PRO A 53 -7.78 -11.87 -5.17
C PRO A 53 -6.87 -12.60 -6.16
N THR A 54 -7.36 -12.84 -7.37
CA THR A 54 -6.59 -13.44 -8.45
C THR A 54 -6.39 -12.45 -9.59
N ILE A 55 -5.25 -12.57 -10.27
CA ILE A 55 -4.97 -11.91 -11.55
C ILE A 55 -4.57 -13.01 -12.50
N THR A 56 -5.32 -13.17 -13.60
CA THR A 56 -5.06 -14.23 -14.60
C THR A 56 -4.93 -15.62 -13.95
N ASN A 57 -5.87 -15.95 -13.05
CA ASN A 57 -5.93 -17.21 -12.28
C ASN A 57 -4.79 -17.48 -11.28
N GLN A 58 -3.79 -16.61 -11.20
CA GLN A 58 -2.77 -16.67 -10.15
C GLN A 58 -3.22 -15.85 -8.94
N ILE A 59 -3.05 -16.41 -7.74
CA ILE A 59 -3.40 -15.72 -6.50
C ILE A 59 -2.39 -14.61 -6.22
N LEU A 60 -2.91 -13.44 -5.84
CA LEU A 60 -2.11 -12.27 -5.48
C LEU A 60 -1.63 -12.36 -4.03
N ASP A 61 -0.32 -12.49 -3.84
CA ASP A 61 0.31 -12.35 -2.52
C ASP A 61 0.37 -10.85 -2.13
N LEU A 62 -0.52 -10.45 -1.24
CA LEU A 62 -0.66 -9.06 -0.79
C LEU A 62 0.57 -8.55 -0.04
N TYR A 63 1.28 -9.42 0.68
CA TYR A 63 2.50 -9.04 1.41
C TYR A 63 3.61 -8.68 0.43
N LYS A 64 3.88 -9.55 -0.55
CA LYS A 64 4.89 -9.32 -1.58
C LYS A 64 4.57 -8.09 -2.42
N LEU A 65 3.31 -7.92 -2.81
CA LEU A 65 2.87 -6.73 -3.54
C LEU A 65 3.14 -5.46 -2.73
N HIS A 66 2.80 -5.43 -1.44
CA HIS A 66 3.05 -4.28 -0.59
C HIS A 66 4.56 -3.98 -0.46
N HIS A 67 5.39 -5.01 -0.21
CA HIS A 67 6.83 -4.86 -0.10
C HIS A 67 7.48 -4.32 -1.38
N LEU A 68 7.16 -4.89 -2.55
CA LEU A 68 7.69 -4.40 -3.84
C LEU A 68 7.29 -2.94 -4.09
N VAL A 69 6.09 -2.55 -3.66
CA VAL A 69 5.64 -1.17 -3.77
C VAL A 69 6.42 -0.25 -2.83
N GLN A 70 6.67 -0.67 -1.60
CA GLN A 70 7.50 0.07 -0.64
C GLN A 70 8.95 0.25 -1.13
N GLU A 71 9.55 -0.78 -1.71
CA GLU A 71 10.91 -0.70 -2.29
C GLU A 71 11.03 0.39 -3.37
N LYS A 72 9.93 0.65 -4.10
CA LYS A 72 9.83 1.73 -5.09
C LYS A 72 9.25 3.02 -4.51
N GLN A 73 9.31 3.21 -3.19
CA GLN A 73 8.88 4.42 -2.46
C GLN A 73 7.35 4.63 -2.42
N GLY A 74 6.59 3.55 -2.60
CA GLY A 74 5.15 3.49 -2.40
C GLY A 74 4.31 3.84 -3.63
N TYR A 75 2.98 3.80 -3.45
CA TYR A 75 2.00 3.91 -4.52
C TYR A 75 2.16 5.16 -5.41
N LEU A 76 2.38 6.32 -4.78
CA LEU A 76 2.48 7.60 -5.47
C LEU A 76 3.66 7.61 -6.45
N GLU A 77 4.82 7.11 -6.02
CA GLU A 77 6.05 7.11 -6.82
C GLU A 77 5.95 6.13 -7.99
N ILE A 78 5.48 4.89 -7.73
CA ILE A 78 5.25 3.91 -8.81
C ILE A 78 4.28 4.46 -9.85
N THR A 79 3.19 5.09 -9.42
CA THR A 79 2.18 5.62 -10.35
C THR A 79 2.76 6.77 -11.19
N THR A 80 3.45 7.71 -10.52
CA THR A 80 4.13 8.85 -11.16
C THR A 80 5.15 8.37 -12.21
N ASN A 81 5.91 7.33 -11.90
CA ASN A 81 6.97 6.80 -12.76
C ASN A 81 6.53 5.67 -13.70
N ARG A 82 5.21 5.38 -13.78
CA ARG A 82 4.64 4.31 -14.61
C ARG A 82 5.24 2.91 -14.32
N GLY A 83 5.65 2.65 -13.08
CA GLY A 83 6.36 1.44 -12.66
C GLY A 83 5.49 0.18 -12.49
N TRP A 84 4.17 0.27 -12.62
CA TRP A 84 3.27 -0.86 -12.36
C TRP A 84 3.50 -2.09 -13.25
N LYS A 85 4.03 -1.90 -14.47
CA LYS A 85 4.41 -3.02 -15.35
C LYS A 85 5.57 -3.84 -14.79
N GLU A 86 6.57 -3.16 -14.22
CA GLU A 86 7.72 -3.82 -13.59
C GLU A 86 7.25 -4.66 -12.39
N ILE A 87 6.40 -4.08 -11.53
CA ILE A 87 5.82 -4.78 -10.37
C ILE A 87 5.03 -6.03 -10.81
N SER A 88 4.19 -5.87 -11.84
CA SER A 88 3.41 -6.98 -12.40
C SER A 88 4.31 -8.11 -12.93
N ASN A 89 5.40 -7.76 -13.60
CA ASN A 89 6.35 -8.72 -14.13
C ASN A 89 7.09 -9.48 -13.01
N ILE A 90 7.56 -8.78 -11.97
CA ILE A 90 8.24 -9.40 -10.82
C ILE A 90 7.31 -10.37 -10.07
N LEU A 91 6.03 -10.05 -9.96
CA LEU A 91 5.02 -10.93 -9.35
C LEU A 91 4.60 -12.12 -10.23
N GLY A 92 5.11 -12.20 -11.47
CA GLY A 92 4.85 -13.30 -12.39
C GLY A 92 3.55 -13.19 -13.18
N PHE A 93 2.84 -12.06 -13.13
CA PHE A 93 1.61 -11.84 -13.93
C PHE A 93 1.90 -11.37 -15.36
N GLY A 94 3.17 -11.12 -15.69
CA GLY A 94 3.63 -10.61 -16.98
C GLY A 94 3.69 -9.07 -17.06
N ASP A 95 4.15 -8.56 -18.19
CA ASP A 95 4.45 -7.14 -18.46
C ASP A 95 3.33 -6.41 -19.24
N SER A 96 2.19 -7.08 -19.44
CA SER A 96 1.03 -6.53 -20.14
C SER A 96 0.43 -5.34 -19.39
N GLY A 97 -0.13 -4.38 -20.14
CA GLY A 97 -0.80 -3.22 -19.55
C GLY A 97 -2.02 -3.58 -18.70
N SER A 98 -2.75 -4.63 -19.07
CA SER A 98 -3.93 -5.13 -18.33
C SER A 98 -3.55 -5.80 -17.01
N ALA A 99 -2.46 -6.57 -16.96
CA ALA A 99 -1.93 -7.14 -15.74
C ALA A 99 -1.45 -6.03 -14.78
N ALA A 100 -0.67 -5.07 -15.29
CA ALA A 100 -0.23 -3.91 -14.52
C ALA A 100 -1.39 -3.10 -13.93
N TYR A 101 -2.44 -2.84 -14.73
CA TYR A 101 -3.64 -2.16 -14.25
C TYR A 101 -4.36 -2.98 -13.16
N SER A 102 -4.47 -4.30 -13.35
CA SER A 102 -5.08 -5.19 -12.35
C SER A 102 -4.33 -5.19 -11.04
N VAL A 103 -2.99 -5.15 -11.07
CA VAL A 103 -2.14 -5.01 -9.87
C VAL A 103 -2.41 -3.66 -9.19
N LYS A 104 -2.33 -2.53 -9.92
CA LYS A 104 -2.62 -1.18 -9.38
C LYS A 104 -4.01 -1.11 -8.74
N ARG A 105 -5.04 -1.61 -9.45
CA ARG A 105 -6.42 -1.59 -8.99
C ARG A 105 -6.60 -2.41 -7.71
N ASN A 106 -6.01 -3.60 -7.64
CA ASN A 106 -6.09 -4.43 -6.43
C ASN A 106 -5.32 -3.82 -5.26
N TYR A 107 -4.22 -3.09 -5.50
CA TYR A 107 -3.50 -2.36 -4.45
C TYR A 107 -4.41 -1.37 -3.69
N VAL A 108 -5.22 -0.61 -4.44
CA VAL A 108 -6.18 0.33 -3.84
C VAL A 108 -7.37 -0.42 -3.25
N ARG A 109 -8.01 -1.29 -4.03
CA ARG A 109 -9.26 -1.97 -3.66
C ARG A 109 -9.13 -2.85 -2.42
N LEU A 110 -7.97 -3.48 -2.23
CA LEU A 110 -7.71 -4.42 -1.14
C LEU A 110 -7.05 -3.74 0.07
N GLY A 111 -7.15 -2.42 0.18
CA GLY A 111 -6.74 -1.68 1.36
C GLY A 111 -5.22 -1.54 1.54
N LEU A 112 -4.38 -1.95 0.57
CA LEU A 112 -2.92 -1.78 0.69
C LEU A 112 -2.52 -0.30 0.68
N LEU A 113 -3.21 0.53 -0.09
CA LEU A 113 -2.99 1.98 -0.04
C LEU A 113 -3.39 2.57 1.31
N ALA A 114 -4.49 2.09 1.90
CA ALA A 114 -4.90 2.53 3.23
C ALA A 114 -3.89 2.10 4.29
N TYR A 115 -3.37 0.88 4.19
CA TYR A 115 -2.29 0.39 5.03
C TYR A 115 -1.04 1.28 4.91
N GLU A 116 -0.56 1.52 3.68
CA GLU A 116 0.61 2.38 3.42
C GLU A 116 0.42 3.77 4.02
N CYS A 117 -0.77 4.34 3.86
CA CYS A 117 -1.09 5.64 4.40
C CYS A 117 -1.07 5.67 5.93
N GLN A 118 -1.66 4.67 6.58
CA GLN A 118 -1.78 4.59 8.04
C GLN A 118 -0.42 4.32 8.71
N TYR A 119 0.35 3.36 8.20
CA TYR A 119 1.55 2.88 8.87
C TYR A 119 2.86 3.47 8.33
N ASP A 120 2.93 3.83 7.04
CA ASP A 120 4.18 4.26 6.40
C ASP A 120 4.21 5.76 6.07
N ARG A 121 3.05 6.42 6.03
CA ARG A 121 2.93 7.84 5.65
C ARG A 121 2.27 8.72 6.71
N ALA A 122 2.35 8.37 7.98
CA ALA A 122 1.84 9.21 9.07
C ALA A 122 0.34 9.56 8.96
N GLY A 123 -0.47 8.62 8.47
CA GLY A 123 -1.93 8.75 8.43
C GLY A 123 -2.47 9.65 7.31
N LEU A 124 -1.79 9.75 6.16
CA LEU A 124 -2.35 10.47 5.00
C LEU A 124 -3.71 9.88 4.59
N ASP A 125 -4.56 10.70 3.98
CA ASP A 125 -5.80 10.21 3.40
C ASP A 125 -5.52 9.49 2.06
N PRO A 126 -5.92 8.21 1.89
CA PRO A 126 -5.73 7.46 0.65
C PRO A 126 -6.33 8.14 -0.59
N ARG A 127 -7.47 8.84 -0.45
CA ARG A 127 -8.10 9.53 -1.58
C ARG A 127 -7.21 10.67 -2.08
N SER A 128 -6.66 11.45 -1.17
CA SER A 128 -5.70 12.50 -1.48
C SER A 128 -4.46 11.96 -2.22
N VAL A 129 -3.97 10.77 -1.87
CA VAL A 129 -2.83 10.14 -2.56
C VAL A 129 -3.21 9.71 -3.98
N ILE A 130 -4.40 9.15 -4.19
CA ILE A 130 -4.91 8.78 -5.52
C ILE A 130 -5.01 10.03 -6.40
N GLU A 131 -5.66 11.08 -5.92
CA GLU A 131 -5.85 12.33 -6.66
C GLU A 131 -4.50 12.93 -7.10
N LEU A 132 -3.53 13.01 -6.19
CA LEU A 132 -2.17 13.48 -6.50
C LEU A 132 -1.44 12.62 -7.53
N SER A 133 -1.73 11.32 -7.57
CA SER A 133 -1.12 10.39 -8.53
C SER A 133 -1.71 10.51 -9.95
N GLU A 134 -2.92 11.03 -10.06
CA GLU A 134 -3.66 11.21 -11.31
C GLU A 134 -3.51 12.62 -11.88
N MET A 135 -2.96 13.56 -11.10
CA MET A 135 -2.69 14.92 -11.56
C MET A 135 -1.69 14.94 -12.72
N PRO A 136 -1.99 15.66 -13.82
CA PRO A 136 -1.05 15.83 -14.92
C PRO A 136 0.19 16.61 -14.45
N HIS A 137 1.38 16.18 -14.89
CA HIS A 137 2.68 16.77 -14.53
C HIS A 137 2.85 18.25 -14.96
N THR A 138 1.85 18.86 -15.58
CA THR A 138 1.89 20.20 -16.19
C THR A 138 0.80 21.12 -15.61
N VAL A 139 0.79 21.37 -14.30
CA VAL A 139 -0.01 22.48 -13.76
C VAL A 139 0.91 23.50 -13.11
N LYS A 140 1.26 24.54 -13.89
CA LYS A 140 1.71 25.83 -13.35
C LYS A 140 0.66 26.32 -12.36
N LYS A 141 1.12 26.58 -11.14
CA LYS A 141 0.45 27.24 -10.00
C LYS A 141 -0.56 28.30 -10.49
N ARG A 142 -1.85 27.97 -10.53
CA ARG A 142 -2.92 28.97 -10.57
C ARG A 142 -3.28 29.30 -9.14
N LYS A 143 -2.94 30.52 -8.73
CA LYS A 143 -3.24 31.11 -7.43
C LYS A 143 -4.75 31.30 -7.31
N ARG A 144 -5.42 30.53 -6.44
CA ARG A 144 -6.72 30.88 -5.85
C ARG A 144 -7.01 30.01 -4.61
N GLY A 145 -7.02 30.69 -3.45
CA GLY A 145 -7.80 30.43 -2.23
C GLY A 145 -7.78 29.04 -1.59
N ASN A 146 -7.15 28.97 -0.40
CA ASN A 146 -7.34 27.99 0.68
C ASN A 146 -7.24 26.50 0.32
N ASN A 147 -6.03 25.93 0.46
CA ASN A 147 -5.78 24.64 1.13
C ASN A 147 -4.27 24.42 1.31
N ALA A 148 -3.80 24.59 2.55
CA ALA A 148 -2.40 24.56 2.95
C ALA A 148 -1.79 23.14 3.10
N SER A 149 -2.39 22.12 2.48
CA SER A 149 -2.04 20.72 2.78
C SER A 149 -1.23 20.01 1.68
N THR A 150 -1.29 20.44 0.42
CA THR A 150 -0.76 19.66 -0.73
C THR A 150 0.74 19.83 -0.98
N THR A 151 1.32 21.00 -0.70
CA THR A 151 2.79 21.16 -0.74
C THR A 151 3.44 20.50 0.48
N THR A 152 2.72 20.54 1.60
CA THR A 152 3.12 20.00 2.90
C THR A 152 3.26 18.48 2.83
N THR A 153 2.34 17.74 2.19
CA THR A 153 2.44 16.27 2.12
C THR A 153 3.66 15.73 1.35
N ARG A 154 3.95 16.22 0.14
CA ARG A 154 5.16 15.82 -0.61
C ARG A 154 6.44 16.30 0.08
N ALA A 155 6.41 17.43 0.79
CA ALA A 155 7.55 17.94 1.55
C ALA A 155 7.78 17.15 2.85
N ILE A 156 6.73 16.82 3.62
CA ILE A 156 6.79 16.02 4.86
C ILE A 156 7.42 14.66 4.57
N VAL A 157 7.00 13.98 3.49
CA VAL A 157 7.58 12.68 3.11
C VAL A 157 9.08 12.82 2.79
N LYS A 158 9.50 13.91 2.13
CA LYS A 158 10.93 14.16 1.84
C LYS A 158 11.73 14.54 3.09
N THR A 159 11.18 15.35 3.99
CA THR A 159 11.85 15.83 5.21
C THR A 159 12.03 14.72 6.24
N ASN A 160 11.02 13.86 6.43
CA ASN A 160 11.12 12.71 7.35
C ASN A 160 12.20 11.72 6.90
N LYS A 161 12.41 11.57 5.58
CA LYS A 161 13.49 10.75 5.00
C LYS A 161 14.90 11.32 5.29
N GLN A 162 15.07 12.63 5.21
CA GLN A 162 16.34 13.28 5.59
C GLN A 162 16.64 13.12 7.09
N GLN A 163 15.63 13.22 7.95
CA GLN A 163 15.83 13.00 9.38
C GLN A 163 16.20 11.55 9.71
N LEU A 164 15.51 10.55 9.14
CA LEU A 164 15.84 9.13 9.35
C LEU A 164 17.23 8.76 8.83
N GLN A 165 17.65 9.33 7.69
CA GLN A 165 18.98 9.11 7.14
C GLN A 165 20.08 9.83 7.95
N MET A 166 19.80 11.01 8.51
CA MET A 166 20.74 11.67 9.43
C MET A 166 20.83 10.93 10.78
N LEU A 167 19.73 10.37 11.29
CA LEU A 167 19.72 9.55 12.51
C LEU A 167 20.50 8.24 12.36
N SER A 168 20.47 7.61 11.19
CA SER A 168 21.28 6.41 10.93
C SER A 168 22.78 6.75 10.81
N MET A 169 23.12 7.89 10.23
CA MET A 169 24.51 8.36 10.12
C MET A 169 25.10 8.80 11.47
N GLN A 170 24.28 9.26 12.42
CA GLN A 170 24.75 9.66 13.75
C GLN A 170 25.17 8.45 14.60
N HIS A 171 24.46 7.32 14.48
CA HIS A 171 24.80 6.08 15.19
C HIS A 171 26.13 5.44 14.72
N GLU A 172 26.54 5.65 13.47
CA GLU A 172 27.83 5.16 12.98
C GLU A 172 29.01 5.95 13.54
N HIS A 173 28.83 7.25 13.84
CA HIS A 173 29.91 8.09 14.40
C HIS A 173 30.17 7.85 15.89
N ASP A 174 29.17 7.44 16.66
CA ASP A 174 29.32 7.16 18.09
C ASP A 174 29.97 5.79 18.35
N ASN A 175 29.90 4.85 17.40
CA ASN A 175 30.55 3.54 17.51
C ASN A 175 32.07 3.57 17.21
N ILE A 176 32.55 4.61 16.51
CA ILE A 176 33.97 4.76 16.13
C ILE A 176 34.78 5.45 17.24
N LYS A 177 34.14 6.11 18.22
CA LYS A 177 34.82 6.81 19.32
C LYS A 177 35.01 5.98 20.59
N ASN A 178 34.57 4.72 20.60
CA ASN A 178 34.68 3.78 21.74
C ASN A 178 35.65 2.61 21.48
N HIS A 179 36.60 2.77 20.56
CA HIS A 179 37.79 1.92 20.44
C HIS A 179 39.04 2.76 20.21
#